data_AF-A0A2M9CFG7-F1
#
_entry.id   AF-A0A2M9CFG7-F1
#
_cell.length_a   1.000
_cell.length_b   1.000
_cell.length_c   1.000
_cell.angle_alpha   90.00
_cell.angle_beta   90.00
_cell.angle_gamma   90.00
#
_symmetry.space_group_name_H-M   'P 1'
#
loop_
_entity.id
_entity.type
_entity.pdbx_description
1 polymer ?
#
loop_
_entity_poly.entity_id
_entity_poly.type
_entity_poly.pdbx_seq_one_letter_code
_entity_poly.pdbx_strand_id
1 'polypeptide(L)'
;MPVYRPGQWHSPENKPEWSDIAAIGRFSVPVDGGRFERHFHDDHEVWFISGGKAKVFSDGEEHYVQAGDFVLTRAGDVHDVLEVYETLTGFFLETGMPAGGRTGHLHETEADAAGHDVPAAPLPADFPTR
;
A
#
# COMPACT_ATOMS: atom_id res chain seq x y z
N MET A 1 -8.24 -23.09 9.20
CA MET A 1 -7.52 -22.13 8.33
C MET A 1 -8.42 -20.93 8.12
N PRO A 2 -8.01 -19.70 8.53
CA PRO A 2 -8.79 -18.51 8.26
C PRO A 2 -8.80 -18.21 6.76
N VAL A 3 -9.92 -17.67 6.27
CA VAL A 3 -10.05 -17.19 4.87
C VAL A 3 -10.65 -15.80 4.92
N TYR A 4 -9.87 -14.81 4.53
CA TYR A 4 -10.29 -13.39 4.50
C TYR A 4 -10.84 -13.06 3.11
N ARG A 5 -12.15 -12.87 3.00
CA ARG A 5 -12.85 -12.52 1.76
C ARG A 5 -12.70 -11.03 1.42
N PRO A 6 -13.11 -10.56 0.21
CA PRO A 6 -13.20 -9.13 -0.06
C PRO A 6 -13.99 -8.40 1.04
N GLY A 7 -13.49 -7.25 1.50
CA GLY A 7 -14.01 -6.51 2.64
C GLY A 7 -13.56 -7.03 4.02
N GLN A 8 -12.71 -8.06 4.04
CA GLN A 8 -12.05 -8.56 5.26
C GLN A 8 -10.54 -8.55 5.06
N TRP A 9 -9.80 -8.30 6.13
CA TRP A 9 -8.35 -8.41 6.16
C TRP A 9 -7.89 -9.02 7.48
N HIS A 10 -6.70 -9.57 7.47
CA HIS A 10 -6.02 -10.06 8.66
C HIS A 10 -5.45 -8.87 9.41
N SER A 11 -5.74 -8.77 10.71
CA SER A 11 -5.35 -7.65 11.56
C SER A 11 -5.06 -8.10 12.98
N PRO A 12 -4.44 -7.26 13.83
CA PRO A 12 -4.20 -7.59 15.24
C PRO A 12 -5.45 -8.06 16.00
N GLU A 13 -6.64 -7.57 15.65
CA GLU A 13 -7.91 -7.89 16.33
C GLU A 13 -8.47 -9.26 15.96
N ASN A 14 -8.10 -9.80 14.79
CA ASN A 14 -8.73 -11.01 14.25
C ASN A 14 -7.74 -12.10 13.82
N LYS A 15 -6.43 -11.86 13.94
CA LYS A 15 -5.42 -12.83 13.53
C LYS A 15 -5.40 -14.06 14.45
N PRO A 16 -5.19 -15.27 13.89
CA PRO A 16 -4.92 -16.45 14.71
C PRO A 16 -3.64 -16.31 15.52
N GLU A 17 -3.60 -16.94 16.69
CA GLU A 17 -2.44 -16.91 17.61
C GLU A 17 -1.13 -17.39 16.95
N TRP A 18 -1.21 -18.32 16.00
CA TRP A 18 -0.03 -18.86 15.31
C TRP A 18 0.54 -17.95 14.20
N SER A 19 -0.11 -16.83 13.88
CA SER A 19 0.30 -15.98 12.77
C SER A 19 1.21 -14.84 13.21
N ASP A 20 2.44 -14.86 12.71
CA ASP A 20 3.43 -13.81 12.95
C ASP A 20 3.20 -12.54 12.11
N ILE A 21 2.38 -12.63 11.04
CA ILE A 21 1.99 -11.48 10.23
C ILE A 21 1.15 -10.51 11.08
N ALA A 22 1.51 -9.22 11.10
CA ALA A 22 0.78 -8.20 11.83
C ALA A 22 -0.55 -7.87 11.12
N ALA A 23 -0.46 -7.53 9.84
CA ALA A 23 -1.62 -7.29 8.99
C ALA A 23 -1.38 -7.79 7.56
N ILE A 24 -2.43 -8.25 6.89
CA ILE A 24 -2.40 -8.50 5.45
C ILE A 24 -3.79 -8.25 4.87
N GLY A 25 -3.84 -7.42 3.84
CA GLY A 25 -5.08 -6.97 3.23
C GLY A 25 -4.90 -6.69 1.74
N ARG A 26 -6.01 -6.39 1.06
CA ARG A 26 -6.03 -6.07 -0.37
C ARG A 26 -6.36 -4.62 -0.53
N PHE A 27 -5.76 -3.98 -1.54
CA PHE A 27 -6.09 -2.61 -1.90
C PHE A 27 -6.37 -2.52 -3.41
N SER A 28 -7.11 -1.48 -3.78
CA SER A 28 -7.38 -1.13 -5.16
C SER A 28 -7.48 0.38 -5.27
N VAL A 29 -6.77 0.96 -6.23
CA VAL A 29 -6.87 2.38 -6.59
C VAL A 29 -7.40 2.47 -8.02
N PRO A 30 -8.72 2.70 -8.20
CA PRO A 30 -9.32 2.76 -9.52
C PRO A 30 -8.92 4.02 -10.28
N VAL A 31 -8.97 3.96 -11.62
CA VAL A 31 -8.77 5.13 -12.49
C VAL A 31 -9.89 6.17 -12.38
N ASP A 32 -11.08 5.76 -11.94
CA ASP A 32 -12.22 6.64 -11.72
C ASP A 32 -12.49 6.76 -10.22
N GLY A 33 -12.36 7.98 -9.69
CA GLY A 33 -12.58 8.27 -8.27
C GLY A 33 -11.57 7.63 -7.32
N GLY A 34 -10.36 7.29 -7.80
CA GLY A 34 -9.29 6.75 -6.96
C GLY A 34 -8.90 7.72 -5.85
N ARG A 35 -8.74 7.19 -4.63
CA ARG A 35 -8.28 7.94 -3.46
C ARG A 35 -7.26 7.12 -2.68
N PHE A 36 -6.33 7.82 -2.04
CA PHE A 36 -5.33 7.23 -1.18
C PHE A 36 -4.92 8.26 -0.11
N GLU A 37 -4.56 7.78 1.08
CA GLU A 37 -3.95 8.59 2.12
C GLU A 37 -2.46 8.32 2.21
N ARG A 38 -1.68 9.39 2.32
CA ARG A 38 -0.25 9.31 2.58
C ARG A 38 -0.02 8.90 4.02
N HIS A 39 0.74 7.85 4.26
CA HIS A 39 0.93 7.36 5.62
C HIS A 39 2.27 6.66 5.79
N PHE A 40 2.55 6.29 7.04
CA PHE A 40 3.65 5.43 7.44
C PHE A 40 3.19 4.46 8.53
N HIS A 41 4.04 3.49 8.85
CA HIS A 41 3.83 2.55 9.94
C HIS A 41 5.07 2.49 10.84
N ASP A 42 4.88 2.10 12.09
CA ASP A 42 6.00 1.65 12.94
C ASP A 42 6.37 0.17 12.61
N ASP A 43 6.07 -0.31 11.40
CA ASP A 43 6.28 -1.67 10.89
C ASP A 43 6.83 -1.62 9.45
N HIS A 44 7.56 -2.64 9.02
CA HIS A 44 7.87 -2.85 7.61
C HIS A 44 6.63 -3.30 6.87
N GLU A 45 6.45 -2.77 5.66
CA GLU A 45 5.34 -3.11 4.80
C GLU A 45 5.83 -3.61 3.44
N VAL A 46 5.15 -4.62 2.93
CA VAL A 46 5.39 -5.15 1.58
C VAL A 46 4.10 -5.06 0.79
N TRP A 47 4.15 -4.37 -0.36
CA TRP A 47 3.11 -4.48 -1.37
C TRP A 47 3.51 -5.48 -2.43
N PHE A 48 2.56 -6.32 -2.84
CA PHE A 48 2.63 -7.01 -4.12
C PHE A 48 1.59 -6.42 -5.06
N ILE A 49 2.05 -5.90 -6.19
CA ILE A 49 1.18 -5.34 -7.21
C ILE A 49 0.67 -6.48 -8.07
N SER A 50 -0.60 -6.86 -7.92
CA SER A 50 -1.21 -7.95 -8.70
C SER A 50 -1.70 -7.50 -10.08
N GLY A 51 -1.94 -6.20 -10.27
CA GLY A 51 -2.52 -5.67 -11.51
C GLY A 51 -2.38 -4.16 -11.62
N GLY A 52 -2.36 -3.66 -12.86
CA GLY A 52 -2.31 -2.24 -13.17
C GLY A 52 -0.90 -1.65 -13.20
N LYS A 53 -0.85 -0.32 -13.29
CA LYS A 53 0.35 0.50 -13.41
C LYS A 53 0.14 1.81 -12.68
N ALA A 54 1.12 2.22 -11.90
CA ALA A 54 1.03 3.43 -11.09
C ALA A 54 2.41 4.07 -10.90
N LYS A 55 2.39 5.31 -10.42
CA LYS A 55 3.52 5.95 -9.78
C LYS A 55 3.24 6.01 -8.28
N VAL A 56 4.17 5.53 -7.48
CA VAL A 56 4.10 5.50 -6.02
C VAL A 56 5.26 6.31 -5.43
N PHE A 57 5.11 6.72 -4.18
CA PHE A 57 6.17 7.32 -3.38
C PHE A 57 6.55 6.36 -2.25
N SER A 58 7.84 6.18 -2.00
CA SER A 58 8.37 5.45 -0.83
C SER A 58 9.84 5.82 -0.61
N ASP A 59 10.33 5.81 0.64
CA ASP A 59 11.73 6.11 1.00
C ASP A 59 12.27 7.44 0.40
N GLY A 60 11.40 8.45 0.29
CA GLY A 60 11.77 9.76 -0.25
C GLY A 60 11.83 9.86 -1.78
N GLU A 61 11.49 8.79 -2.51
CA GLU A 61 11.61 8.69 -3.96
C GLU A 61 10.29 8.32 -4.65
N GLU A 62 10.17 8.67 -5.93
CA GLU A 62 9.07 8.26 -6.80
C GLU A 62 9.46 7.02 -7.61
N HIS A 63 8.56 6.04 -7.70
CA HIS A 63 8.79 4.80 -8.43
C HIS A 63 7.61 4.47 -9.34
N TYR A 64 7.92 3.99 -10.55
CA TYR A 64 6.94 3.30 -11.38
C TYR A 64 6.79 1.86 -10.93
N VAL A 65 5.55 1.45 -10.71
CA VAL A 65 5.20 0.07 -10.35
C VAL A 65 4.16 -0.48 -11.32
N GLN A 66 4.24 -1.78 -11.57
CA GLN A 66 3.29 -2.50 -12.42
C GLN A 66 3.10 -3.94 -11.94
N ALA A 67 2.06 -4.60 -12.47
CA ALA A 67 1.69 -5.97 -12.13
C ALA A 67 2.89 -6.92 -12.07
N GLY A 68 3.17 -7.51 -10.90
CA GLY A 68 4.31 -8.39 -10.62
C GLY A 68 5.41 -7.75 -9.77
N ASP A 69 5.38 -6.41 -9.55
CA ASP A 69 6.33 -5.75 -8.65
C ASP A 69 6.04 -6.05 -7.18
N PHE A 70 7.12 -6.06 -6.40
CA PHE A 70 7.08 -5.91 -4.96
C PHE A 70 7.60 -4.52 -4.59
N VAL A 71 6.92 -3.85 -3.66
CA VAL A 71 7.39 -2.60 -3.04
C VAL A 71 7.67 -2.92 -1.59
N LEU A 72 8.90 -2.68 -1.13
CA LEU A 72 9.30 -2.89 0.26
C LEU A 72 9.51 -1.53 0.89
N THR A 73 8.73 -1.23 1.93
CA THR A 73 8.77 0.05 2.65
C THR A 73 9.23 -0.22 4.07
N ARG A 74 10.19 0.57 4.59
CA ARG A 74 10.69 0.35 5.95
C ARG A 74 9.78 1.02 6.97
N ALA A 75 9.88 0.59 8.23
CA ALA A 75 9.19 1.24 9.32
C ALA A 75 9.64 2.70 9.42
N GLY A 76 8.67 3.60 9.52
CA GLY A 76 8.86 5.06 9.53
C GLY A 76 8.88 5.71 8.14
N ASP A 77 9.02 4.93 7.06
CA ASP A 77 9.05 5.50 5.71
C ASP A 77 7.62 5.83 5.26
N VAL A 78 7.43 7.10 4.89
CA VAL A 78 6.18 7.58 4.32
C VAL A 78 6.03 7.04 2.90
N HIS A 79 4.83 6.57 2.57
CA HIS A 79 4.51 6.03 1.27
C HIS A 79 3.11 6.42 0.80
N ASP A 80 2.92 6.37 -0.52
CA ASP A 80 1.76 6.97 -1.18
C ASP A 80 1.54 6.41 -2.60
N VAL A 81 0.32 6.59 -3.14
CA VAL A 81 0.00 6.36 -4.56
C VAL A 81 -0.25 7.72 -5.22
N LEU A 82 0.70 8.17 -6.04
CA LEU A 82 0.68 9.52 -6.61
C LEU A 82 -0.18 9.63 -7.87
N GLU A 83 -0.11 8.63 -8.75
CA GLU A 83 -0.83 8.59 -10.02
C GLU A 83 -1.15 7.14 -10.40
N VAL A 84 -2.28 6.91 -11.06
CA VAL A 84 -2.59 5.62 -11.69
C VAL A 84 -2.70 5.76 -13.21
N TYR A 85 -2.16 4.78 -13.93
CA TYR A 85 -2.23 4.70 -15.40
C TYR A 85 -3.19 3.60 -15.86
N GLU A 86 -3.37 2.60 -15.01
CA GLU A 86 -4.37 1.54 -15.07
C GLU A 86 -4.86 1.32 -13.64
N THR A 87 -6.03 0.68 -13.43
CA THR A 87 -6.52 0.41 -12.06
C THR A 87 -5.49 -0.43 -11.31
N LEU A 88 -4.90 0.15 -10.26
CA LEU A 88 -3.89 -0.49 -9.46
C LEU A 88 -4.56 -1.45 -8.49
N THR A 89 -4.09 -2.69 -8.43
CA THR A 89 -4.57 -3.70 -7.47
C THR A 89 -3.39 -4.42 -6.87
N GLY A 90 -3.51 -4.76 -5.59
CA GLY A 90 -2.47 -5.49 -4.89
C GLY A 90 -2.92 -5.99 -3.53
N PHE A 91 -1.97 -6.57 -2.82
CA PHE A 91 -2.08 -6.80 -1.39
C PHE A 91 -0.91 -6.14 -0.67
N PHE A 92 -1.16 -5.74 0.57
CA PHE A 92 -0.14 -5.29 1.49
C PHE A 92 0.07 -6.32 2.60
N LEU A 93 1.27 -6.37 3.17
CA LEU A 93 1.63 -7.16 4.33
C LEU A 93 2.47 -6.31 5.27
N GLU A 94 1.98 -6.10 6.49
CA GLU A 94 2.74 -5.55 7.62
C GLU A 94 3.39 -6.72 8.38
N THR A 95 4.70 -6.64 8.60
CA THR A 95 5.51 -7.80 8.99
C THR A 95 5.46 -8.14 10.47
N GLY A 96 5.01 -7.22 11.33
CA GLY A 96 5.15 -7.26 12.78
C GLY A 96 6.51 -6.78 13.29
N MET A 97 7.30 -6.08 12.46
CA MET A 97 8.67 -5.70 12.75
C MET A 97 8.94 -4.22 12.43
N PRO A 98 9.48 -3.43 13.37
CA PRO A 98 9.88 -3.81 14.73
C PRO A 98 8.70 -4.11 15.67
N ALA A 99 8.92 -5.03 16.61
CA ALA A 99 7.90 -5.38 17.60
C ALA A 99 7.58 -4.22 18.54
N GLY A 100 6.29 -4.04 18.87
CA GLY A 100 5.82 -3.02 19.82
C GLY A 100 5.56 -1.64 19.22
N GLY A 101 5.62 -1.51 17.89
CA GLY A 101 5.19 -0.31 17.16
C GLY A 101 3.68 -0.04 17.26
N ARG A 102 3.27 1.20 16.96
CA ARG A 102 1.86 1.55 16.79
C ARG A 102 1.30 0.87 15.53
N THR A 103 0.05 0.44 15.61
CA THR A 103 -0.66 -0.26 14.54
C THR A 103 -1.53 0.70 13.72
N GLY A 104 -1.79 0.35 12.46
CA GLY A 104 -2.63 1.12 11.55
C GLY A 104 -1.87 2.26 10.86
N HIS A 105 -2.58 3.07 10.09
CA HIS A 105 -2.01 4.15 9.29
C HIS A 105 -1.65 5.34 10.20
N LEU A 106 -0.39 5.73 10.21
CA LEU A 106 0.12 6.90 10.90
C LEU A 106 0.36 8.03 9.90
N HIS A 107 0.16 9.27 10.33
CA HIS A 107 0.15 10.43 9.45
C HIS A 107 1.02 11.53 10.04
N GLU A 108 1.76 12.24 9.19
CA GLU A 108 2.56 13.40 9.63
C GLU A 108 1.67 14.62 9.88
N THR A 109 0.61 14.77 9.09
CA THR A 109 -0.36 15.88 9.20
C THR A 109 -1.82 15.43 9.12
N GLU A 110 -2.74 16.31 9.50
CA GLU A 110 -4.19 16.09 9.30
C GLU A 110 -4.57 16.03 7.80
N ALA A 111 -3.82 16.71 6.94
CA ALA A 111 -4.05 16.69 5.51
C ALA A 111 -3.71 15.31 4.91
N ASP A 112 -2.63 14.69 5.38
CA ASP A 112 -2.27 13.33 4.98
C ASP A 112 -3.37 12.35 5.38
N ALA A 113 -3.89 12.47 6.61
CA ALA A 113 -4.98 11.64 7.12
C ALA A 113 -6.32 11.83 6.38
N ALA A 114 -6.56 12.98 5.78
CA ALA A 114 -7.77 13.21 4.97
C ALA A 114 -7.74 12.48 3.62
N GLY A 115 -6.54 12.11 3.17
CA GLY A 115 -6.28 11.54 1.86
C GLY A 115 -6.55 12.51 0.72
N HIS A 116 -6.09 12.13 -0.47
CA HIS A 116 -6.24 12.90 -1.69
C HIS A 116 -6.84 12.07 -2.81
N ASP A 117 -7.31 12.76 -3.84
CA ASP A 117 -7.67 12.11 -5.10
C ASP A 117 -6.38 11.68 -5.80
N VAL A 118 -6.35 10.44 -6.29
CA VAL A 118 -5.25 9.90 -7.07
C VAL A 118 -5.60 10.11 -8.54
N PRO A 119 -4.92 11.03 -9.25
CA PRO A 119 -5.22 11.31 -10.65
C PRO A 119 -4.98 10.08 -11.53
N ALA A 120 -5.91 9.84 -12.45
CA ALA A 120 -5.68 8.97 -13.59
C ALA A 120 -4.99 9.77 -14.71
N ALA A 121 -3.89 9.24 -15.24
CA ALA A 121 -3.11 9.87 -16.29
C ALA A 121 -2.81 8.90 -17.44
N PRO A 122 -2.50 9.40 -18.65
CA PRO A 122 -1.95 8.56 -19.71
C PRO A 122 -0.61 7.92 -19.29
N LEU A 123 -0.33 6.72 -19.78
CA LEU A 123 0.94 6.03 -19.49
C LEU A 123 2.14 6.87 -19.97
N PRO A 124 3.10 7.21 -19.08
CA PRO A 124 4.29 7.97 -19.46
C PRO A 124 5.16 7.24 -20.49
N ALA A 125 5.84 8.00 -21.35
CA ALA A 125 6.68 7.43 -22.41
C ALA A 125 7.95 6.73 -21.87
N ASP A 126 8.39 7.11 -20.67
CA ASP A 126 9.51 6.55 -19.92
C ASP A 126 9.10 5.43 -18.96
N PHE A 127 7.83 5.03 -18.95
CA PHE A 127 7.37 3.92 -18.11
C PHE A 127 8.11 2.62 -18.50
N PRO A 128 8.71 1.89 -17.54
CA PRO A 128 9.52 0.70 -17.85
C PRO A 128 8.73 -0.38 -18.59
N THR A 129 9.29 -0.82 -19.72
CA THR A 129 8.79 -2.00 -20.45
C THR A 129 9.29 -3.29 -19.79
N ARG A 130 8.54 -4.38 -19.96
CA ARG A 130 8.85 -5.70 -19.45
C ARG A 130 8.77 -6.75 -20.55
#